data_AF-A0A4R1W4A9-F1
#
_entry.id   AF-A0A4R1W4A9-F1
#
_cell.length_a   1.000
_cell.length_b   1.000
_cell.length_c   1.000
_cell.angle_alpha   90.00
_cell.angle_beta   90.00
_cell.angle_gamma   90.00
#
_symmetry.space_group_name_H-M   'P 1'
#
loop_
_entity.id
_entity.type
_entity.pdbx_description
1 polymer ?
#
loop_
_entity_poly.entity_id
_entity_poly.type
_entity_poly.pdbx_seq_one_letter_code
_entity_poly.pdbx_strand_id
1 'polypeptide(L)'
;MVESVGPGRGVGEGASGVERRSLAGVEGVGGVERRLLPAVEGGAGAEGEEVLVGDLVAAALGKGAGRLRRAVGMVEKGEDDAIHQVRVACRRLRSDLKLFRKVLAGDWARDLRTELAYLAASCGEARDLEVIAELVRESATSEDDPDHVATILTTLTVGLERAAAQSAEVVLGDRTALLLDDLEAVVAAPELNKKAARPAVEVLPQLLASAEQTFAAAADQLKPWTEDDDWHEVRLLAKRVRYAANTAASVLGEEAKETAAHAAKYQELLGQHQDHCAAADALSTQARDAADQGDAELLFSLGRLTERHRAARKPLREEFLGLYHRP
;
A
#
# COMPACT_ATOMS: atom_id res chain seq x y z
N MET A 1 37.45 39.39 -33.30
CA MET A 1 38.31 39.80 -32.17
C MET A 1 37.44 39.70 -30.93
N VAL A 2 37.54 38.73 -30.03
CA VAL A 2 38.61 37.78 -29.69
C VAL A 2 37.93 36.44 -29.31
N GLU A 3 38.65 35.36 -29.62
CA GLU A 3 38.56 33.93 -29.25
C GLU A 3 38.04 33.63 -27.82
N SER A 4 37.66 32.43 -27.35
CA SER A 4 37.48 31.05 -27.82
C SER A 4 37.20 30.21 -26.53
N VAL A 5 36.91 28.91 -26.67
CA VAL A 5 37.05 27.82 -25.68
C VAL A 5 35.77 27.42 -24.92
N GLY A 6 35.11 26.39 -25.47
CA GLY A 6 34.47 25.34 -24.66
C GLY A 6 35.51 24.36 -24.12
N PRO A 7 35.15 23.51 -23.15
CA PRO A 7 34.76 22.16 -23.56
C PRO A 7 33.60 21.56 -22.75
N GLY A 8 32.94 20.58 -23.36
CA GLY A 8 31.97 19.71 -22.69
C GLY A 8 32.60 18.75 -21.67
N ARG A 9 31.77 18.33 -20.72
CA ARG A 9 31.86 17.16 -19.80
C ARG A 9 30.66 17.33 -18.85
N GLY A 10 29.89 16.34 -18.46
CA GLY A 10 29.88 14.91 -18.72
C GLY A 10 28.63 14.36 -18.02
N VAL A 11 28.02 13.36 -18.63
CA VAL A 11 26.96 12.55 -18.04
C VAL A 11 27.53 11.88 -16.79
N GLY A 12 27.01 12.24 -15.62
CA GLY A 12 27.34 11.58 -14.36
C GLY A 12 26.31 10.48 -14.09
N GLU A 13 26.58 9.28 -14.60
CA GLU A 13 26.05 8.04 -14.06
C GLU A 13 26.54 7.91 -12.60
N GLY A 14 25.69 8.32 -11.67
CA GLY A 14 25.85 8.03 -10.25
C GLY A 14 25.35 6.63 -9.94
N ALA A 15 26.09 5.61 -10.39
CA ALA A 15 25.96 4.25 -9.88
C ALA A 15 26.38 4.24 -8.40
N SER A 16 25.41 4.50 -7.50
CA SER A 16 25.59 4.21 -6.08
C SER A 16 25.44 2.71 -5.87
N GLY A 17 26.55 2.00 -6.09
CA GLY A 17 26.72 0.62 -5.66
C GLY A 17 26.65 0.57 -4.14
N VAL A 18 25.44 0.38 -3.61
CA VAL A 18 25.27 -0.17 -2.27
C VAL A 18 25.59 -1.65 -2.39
N GLU A 19 26.82 -2.04 -2.07
CA GLU A 19 27.14 -3.44 -1.79
C GLU A 19 26.23 -3.92 -0.66
N ARG A 20 25.12 -4.56 -1.02
CA ARG A 20 24.28 -5.26 -0.06
C ARG A 20 24.91 -6.61 0.20
N ARG A 21 25.23 -6.88 1.47
CA ARG A 21 25.51 -8.22 1.93
C ARG A 21 24.29 -9.09 1.67
N SER A 22 24.47 -10.13 0.86
CA SER A 22 23.52 -11.22 0.74
C SER A 22 23.15 -11.71 2.15
N LEU A 23 21.84 -11.89 2.39
CA LEU A 23 21.33 -12.48 3.62
C LEU A 23 21.62 -14.00 3.70
N ALA A 24 22.19 -14.59 2.64
CA ALA A 24 22.62 -15.99 2.63
C ALA A 24 23.98 -16.13 3.34
N GLY A 25 23.94 -16.24 4.66
CA GLY A 25 25.17 -16.41 5.44
C GLY A 25 24.96 -17.06 6.80
N VAL A 26 24.42 -18.29 6.86
CA VAL A 26 24.64 -19.20 8.00
C VAL A 26 24.63 -20.67 7.52
N GLU A 27 25.74 -21.36 7.77
CA GLU A 27 25.86 -22.81 7.65
C GLU A 27 25.03 -23.54 8.74
N GLY A 28 24.13 -24.40 8.28
CA GLY A 28 23.73 -25.69 8.86
C GLY A 28 23.35 -25.81 10.34
N VAL A 29 22.05 -25.99 10.63
CA VAL A 29 21.56 -27.00 11.60
C VAL A 29 20.17 -27.52 11.16
N GLY A 30 20.05 -28.83 10.97
CA GLY A 30 18.83 -29.62 11.20
C GLY A 30 17.68 -29.48 10.18
N GLY A 31 17.51 -30.51 9.34
CA GLY A 31 16.38 -30.63 8.42
C GLY A 31 15.03 -30.64 9.14
N VAL A 32 14.12 -29.77 8.70
CA VAL A 32 12.69 -29.84 9.02
C VAL A 32 11.98 -30.26 7.74
N GLU A 33 11.39 -31.45 7.78
CA GLU A 33 10.58 -31.97 6.69
C GLU A 33 9.43 -31.01 6.35
N ARG A 34 9.26 -30.74 5.05
CA ARG A 34 8.13 -30.00 4.47
C ARG A 34 6.81 -30.67 4.88
N ARG A 35 6.11 -30.10 5.86
CA ARG A 35 4.72 -30.46 6.15
C ARG A 35 3.81 -29.40 5.51
N LEU A 36 3.25 -29.75 4.34
CA LEU A 36 2.13 -29.01 3.76
C LEU A 36 0.93 -29.12 4.73
N LEU A 37 0.49 -27.99 5.29
CA LEU A 37 -0.73 -27.95 6.10
C LEU A 37 -1.95 -28.17 5.20
N PRO A 38 -2.88 -29.07 5.57
CA PRO A 38 -4.11 -29.29 4.82
C PRO A 38 -5.07 -28.10 5.02
N ALA A 39 -5.90 -27.85 4.01
CA ALA A 39 -7.05 -26.96 4.12
C ALA A 39 -8.02 -27.52 5.17
N VAL A 40 -8.22 -26.79 6.27
CA VAL A 40 -9.13 -27.22 7.34
C VAL A 40 -10.53 -26.70 7.00
N GLU A 41 -11.36 -27.56 6.43
CA GLU A 41 -12.82 -27.48 6.53
C GLU A 41 -13.29 -28.20 7.80
N GLY A 42 -14.31 -27.64 8.45
CA GLY A 42 -14.66 -27.92 9.84
C GLY A 42 -15.07 -29.37 10.15
N GLY A 43 -14.61 -29.85 11.30
CA GLY A 43 -15.05 -31.09 11.93
C GLY A 43 -14.46 -31.20 13.33
N ALA A 44 -15.35 -31.31 14.33
CA ALA A 44 -14.99 -31.41 15.74
C ALA A 44 -14.21 -32.70 16.05
N GLY A 45 -13.14 -32.58 16.85
CA GLY A 45 -12.54 -33.71 17.58
C GLY A 45 -11.22 -34.26 17.03
N ALA A 46 -10.16 -33.47 17.12
CA ALA A 46 -8.79 -33.95 17.34
C ALA A 46 -8.13 -32.91 18.25
N GLU A 47 -7.34 -33.33 19.24
CA GLU A 47 -6.59 -32.45 20.15
C GLU A 47 -5.83 -31.41 19.32
N GLY A 48 -6.37 -30.20 19.25
CA GLY A 48 -5.94 -29.18 18.30
C GLY A 48 -4.57 -28.69 18.72
N GLU A 49 -3.55 -28.98 17.92
CA GLU A 49 -2.21 -28.43 18.08
C GLU A 49 -2.33 -26.91 18.26
N GLU A 50 -1.89 -26.41 19.41
CA GLU A 50 -2.06 -25.01 19.79
C GLU A 50 -1.32 -24.13 18.79
N VAL A 51 -2.06 -23.34 18.01
CA VAL A 51 -1.46 -22.49 16.97
C VAL A 51 -0.54 -21.46 17.62
N LEU A 52 0.74 -21.49 17.27
CA LEU A 52 1.72 -20.56 17.78
C LEU A 52 1.77 -19.30 16.92
N VAL A 53 2.26 -18.19 17.49
CA VAL A 53 2.44 -16.96 16.71
C VAL A 53 3.43 -17.16 15.56
N GLY A 54 4.43 -18.03 15.73
CA GLY A 54 5.37 -18.40 14.66
C GLY A 54 4.68 -18.99 13.44
N ASP A 55 3.68 -19.86 13.64
CA ASP A 55 2.93 -20.50 12.55
C ASP A 55 2.14 -19.48 11.74
N LEU A 56 1.58 -18.47 12.42
CA LEU A 56 0.88 -17.36 11.78
C LEU A 56 1.81 -16.48 10.96
N VAL A 57 3.03 -16.23 11.46
CA VAL A 57 4.06 -15.49 10.72
C VAL A 57 4.44 -16.26 9.46
N ALA A 58 4.73 -17.56 9.57
CA ALA A 58 5.08 -18.41 8.44
C ALA A 58 3.95 -18.45 7.38
N ALA A 59 2.70 -18.61 7.82
CA ALA A 59 1.54 -18.60 6.94
C ALA A 59 1.35 -17.24 6.24
N ALA A 60 1.56 -16.13 6.96
CA ALA A 60 1.46 -14.78 6.39
C ALA A 60 2.56 -14.50 5.36
N LEU A 61 3.81 -14.87 5.66
CA LEU A 61 4.94 -14.77 4.75
C LEU A 61 4.71 -15.61 3.48
N GLY A 62 4.37 -16.89 3.63
CA GLY A 62 4.14 -17.79 2.49
C GLY A 62 2.99 -17.32 1.60
N LYS A 63 1.86 -16.89 2.18
CA LYS A 63 0.73 -16.31 1.41
C LYS A 63 1.14 -15.00 0.73
N GLY A 64 1.92 -14.15 1.41
CA GLY A 64 2.42 -12.89 0.88
C GLY A 64 3.35 -13.09 -0.32
N ALA A 65 4.34 -13.98 -0.17
CA ALA A 65 5.29 -14.34 -1.22
C ALA A 65 4.58 -14.94 -2.44
N GLY A 66 3.67 -15.89 -2.23
CA GLY A 66 2.88 -16.47 -3.31
C GLY A 66 2.02 -15.44 -4.05
N ARG A 67 1.43 -14.47 -3.35
CA ARG A 67 0.69 -13.37 -3.99
C ARG A 67 1.60 -12.47 -4.82
N LEU A 68 2.74 -12.07 -4.28
CA LEU A 68 3.67 -11.19 -4.99
C LEU A 68 4.22 -11.86 -6.24
N ARG A 69 4.68 -13.12 -6.14
CA ARG A 69 5.17 -13.89 -7.28
C ARG A 69 4.13 -14.04 -8.38
N ARG A 70 2.88 -14.33 -8.02
CA ARG A 70 1.78 -14.38 -9.01
C ARG A 70 1.58 -13.04 -9.68
N ALA A 71 1.54 -11.95 -8.92
CA ALA A 71 1.34 -10.61 -9.47
C ALA A 71 2.48 -10.17 -10.40
N VAL A 72 3.74 -10.49 -10.06
CA VAL A 72 4.89 -10.26 -10.96
C VAL A 72 4.72 -11.07 -12.25
N GLY A 73 4.33 -12.34 -12.14
CA GLY A 73 4.05 -13.17 -13.32
C GLY A 73 2.87 -12.71 -14.18
N MET A 74 1.94 -11.92 -13.63
CA MET A 74 0.90 -11.25 -14.43
C MET A 74 1.50 -10.13 -15.29
N VAL A 75 2.47 -9.37 -14.75
CA VAL A 75 3.17 -8.30 -15.49
C VAL A 75 4.01 -8.90 -16.62
N GLU A 76 4.70 -10.02 -16.37
CA GLU A 76 5.46 -10.75 -17.41
C GLU A 76 4.60 -11.16 -18.61
N LYS A 77 3.32 -11.46 -18.37
CA LYS A 77 2.35 -11.88 -19.39
C LYS A 77 1.58 -10.73 -20.01
N GLY A 78 1.76 -9.50 -19.52
CA GLY A 78 0.99 -8.34 -19.95
C GLY A 78 -0.50 -8.46 -19.61
N GLU A 79 -0.84 -9.07 -18.48
CA GLU A 79 -2.24 -9.16 -18.02
C GLU A 79 -2.73 -7.81 -17.48
N ASP A 80 -4.02 -7.54 -17.64
CA ASP A 80 -4.68 -6.35 -17.07
C ASP A 80 -4.58 -6.35 -15.53
N ASP A 81 -4.61 -5.16 -14.92
CA ASP A 81 -4.55 -4.94 -13.46
C ASP A 81 -3.25 -5.48 -12.78
N ALA A 82 -2.28 -6.01 -13.53
CA ALA A 82 -1.10 -6.66 -12.96
C ALA A 82 -0.26 -5.76 -12.03
N ILE A 83 -0.02 -4.50 -12.43
CA ILE A 83 0.73 -3.51 -11.62
C ILE A 83 -0.01 -3.23 -10.30
N HIS A 84 -1.34 -3.14 -10.33
CA HIS A 84 -2.15 -2.97 -9.13
C HIS A 84 -2.00 -4.16 -8.19
N GLN A 85 -2.04 -5.39 -8.72
CA GLN A 85 -1.85 -6.61 -7.94
C GLN A 85 -0.46 -6.66 -7.27
N VAL A 86 0.60 -6.21 -7.95
CA VAL A 86 1.95 -6.11 -7.36
C VAL A 86 1.94 -5.13 -6.19
N ARG A 87 1.37 -3.93 -6.37
CA ARG A 87 1.24 -2.92 -5.31
C ARG A 87 0.44 -3.47 -4.12
N VAL A 88 -0.67 -4.15 -4.36
CA VAL A 88 -1.52 -4.75 -3.33
C VAL A 88 -0.75 -5.83 -2.55
N ALA A 89 -0.07 -6.74 -3.26
CA ALA A 89 0.72 -7.81 -2.64
C ALA A 89 1.83 -7.24 -1.73
N CYS A 90 2.60 -6.26 -2.23
CA CYS A 90 3.64 -5.59 -1.45
C CYS A 90 3.08 -4.88 -0.21
N ARG A 91 2.00 -4.09 -0.36
CA ARG A 91 1.39 -3.36 0.75
C ARG A 91 0.84 -4.31 1.82
N ARG A 92 0.22 -5.42 1.43
CA ARG A 92 -0.32 -6.41 2.36
C ARG A 92 0.78 -7.12 3.13
N LEU A 93 1.83 -7.60 2.44
CA LEU A 93 2.96 -8.25 3.09
C LEU A 93 3.69 -7.28 4.06
N ARG A 94 3.85 -6.00 3.69
CA ARG A 94 4.36 -4.98 4.61
C ARG A 94 3.45 -4.79 5.82
N SER A 95 2.13 -4.86 5.67
CA SER A 95 1.20 -4.77 6.80
C SER A 95 1.36 -5.98 7.72
N ASP A 96 1.46 -7.19 7.16
CA ASP A 96 1.66 -8.44 7.90
C ASP A 96 2.98 -8.38 8.71
N LEU A 97 4.09 -7.96 8.08
CA LEU A 97 5.38 -7.75 8.76
C LEU A 97 5.31 -6.67 9.86
N LYS A 98 4.47 -5.62 9.69
CA LYS A 98 4.28 -4.59 10.71
C LYS A 98 3.55 -5.14 11.92
N LEU A 99 2.54 -5.98 11.68
CA LEU A 99 1.72 -6.60 12.72
C LEU A 99 2.58 -7.49 13.63
N PHE A 100 3.43 -8.33 13.03
CA PHE A 100 4.27 -9.27 13.77
C PHE A 100 5.62 -8.70 14.24
N ARG A 101 5.89 -7.40 14.10
CA ARG A 101 7.19 -6.78 14.38
C ARG A 101 7.82 -7.11 15.74
N LYS A 102 7.00 -7.43 16.76
CA LYS A 102 7.48 -7.79 18.11
C LYS A 102 8.02 -9.22 18.20
N VAL A 103 7.75 -10.05 17.19
CA VAL A 103 8.09 -11.49 17.12
C VAL A 103 9.23 -11.75 16.12
N LEU A 104 9.40 -10.89 15.11
CA LEU A 104 10.51 -10.95 14.18
C LEU A 104 11.83 -10.63 14.91
N ALA A 105 12.88 -11.39 14.62
CA ALA A 105 14.23 -11.16 15.14
C ALA A 105 15.12 -10.55 14.05
N GLY A 106 16.16 -9.82 14.45
CA GLY A 106 17.12 -9.23 13.51
C GLY A 106 16.53 -8.10 12.65
N ASP A 107 17.28 -7.76 11.60
CA ASP A 107 17.01 -6.60 10.74
C ASP A 107 16.35 -6.99 9.40
N TRP A 108 16.31 -8.28 9.05
CA TRP A 108 15.78 -8.79 7.78
C TRP A 108 14.37 -8.28 7.48
N ALA A 109 13.50 -8.21 8.50
CA ALA A 109 12.12 -7.75 8.33
C ALA A 109 12.05 -6.26 8.01
N ARG A 110 12.98 -5.45 8.53
CA ARG A 110 13.09 -4.03 8.21
C ARG A 110 13.56 -3.87 6.77
N ASP A 111 14.59 -4.60 6.38
CA ASP A 111 15.19 -4.52 5.05
C ASP A 111 14.21 -4.99 3.97
N LEU A 112 13.53 -6.12 4.21
CA LEU A 112 12.47 -6.62 3.34
C LEU A 112 11.31 -5.62 3.21
N ARG A 113 10.90 -4.97 4.31
CA ARG A 113 9.86 -3.93 4.25
C ARG A 113 10.29 -2.71 3.44
N THR A 114 11.58 -2.38 3.43
CA THR A 114 12.15 -1.29 2.62
C THR A 114 12.07 -1.64 1.14
N GLU A 115 12.46 -2.85 0.75
CA GLU A 115 12.37 -3.30 -0.64
C GLU A 115 10.92 -3.39 -1.13
N LEU A 116 10.03 -3.97 -0.32
CA LEU A 116 8.60 -3.99 -0.62
C LEU A 116 8.01 -2.56 -0.67
N ALA A 117 8.56 -1.61 0.08
CA ALA A 117 8.12 -0.22 0.03
C ALA A 117 8.53 0.45 -1.27
N TYR A 118 9.78 0.22 -1.69
CA TYR A 118 10.30 0.69 -2.97
C TYR A 118 9.46 0.16 -4.13
N LEU A 119 9.25 -1.16 -4.21
CA LEU A 119 8.44 -1.77 -5.27
C LEU A 119 6.98 -1.31 -5.24
N ALA A 120 6.38 -1.15 -4.06
CA ALA A 120 5.02 -0.62 -3.97
C ALA A 120 4.91 0.86 -4.38
N ALA A 121 5.99 1.63 -4.20
CA ALA A 121 6.04 3.04 -4.55
C ALA A 121 6.23 3.23 -6.05
N SER A 122 7.03 2.40 -6.72
CA SER A 122 7.18 2.45 -8.18
C SER A 122 5.87 2.16 -8.90
N CYS A 123 5.00 1.31 -8.34
CA CYS A 123 3.64 1.07 -8.85
C CYS A 123 2.61 2.13 -8.41
N GLY A 124 3.04 3.18 -7.70
CA GLY A 124 2.17 4.15 -7.03
C GLY A 124 1.42 5.03 -8.02
N GLU A 125 2.21 5.73 -8.83
CA GLU A 125 1.77 6.82 -9.71
C GLU A 125 0.73 6.37 -10.74
N ALA A 126 0.92 5.22 -11.38
CA ALA A 126 -0.04 4.69 -12.35
C ALA A 126 -1.43 4.53 -11.73
N ARG A 127 -1.53 3.88 -10.57
CA ARG A 127 -2.83 3.69 -9.92
C ARG A 127 -3.43 5.02 -9.45
N ASP A 128 -2.61 5.94 -8.99
CA ASP A 128 -3.09 7.23 -8.51
C ASP A 128 -3.69 8.03 -9.70
N LEU A 129 -3.02 8.06 -10.86
CA LEU A 129 -3.52 8.70 -12.08
C LEU A 129 -4.79 8.04 -12.64
N GLU A 130 -4.89 6.72 -12.58
CA GLU A 130 -6.10 5.98 -13.00
C GLU A 130 -7.33 6.38 -12.17
N VAL A 131 -7.18 6.41 -10.84
CA VAL A 131 -8.25 6.83 -9.92
C VAL A 131 -8.61 8.30 -10.14
N ILE A 132 -7.62 9.17 -10.34
CA ILE A 132 -7.86 10.60 -10.60
C ILE A 132 -8.60 10.78 -11.93
N ALA A 133 -8.23 10.06 -12.99
CA ALA A 133 -8.93 10.14 -14.27
C ALA A 133 -10.40 9.72 -14.13
N GLU A 134 -10.69 8.67 -13.36
CA GLU A 134 -12.07 8.26 -13.11
C GLU A 134 -12.85 9.32 -12.31
N LEU A 135 -12.27 9.86 -11.24
CA LEU A 135 -12.88 10.94 -10.47
C LEU A 135 -13.17 12.19 -11.31
N VAL A 136 -12.30 12.52 -12.27
CA VAL A 136 -12.54 13.62 -13.20
C VAL A 136 -13.73 13.31 -14.12
N ARG A 137 -13.84 12.08 -14.65
CA ARG A 137 -15.01 11.67 -15.46
C ARG A 137 -16.30 11.74 -14.67
N GLU A 138 -16.29 11.28 -13.43
CA GLU A 138 -17.47 11.27 -12.55
C GLU A 138 -17.89 12.69 -12.11
N SER A 139 -16.94 13.60 -11.94
CA SER A 139 -17.18 14.96 -11.43
C SER A 139 -17.39 16.03 -12.52
N ALA A 140 -17.10 15.70 -13.78
CA ALA A 140 -17.40 16.55 -14.92
C ALA A 140 -18.93 16.64 -15.14
N THR A 141 -19.43 17.84 -15.46
CA THR A 141 -20.86 18.10 -15.69
C THR A 141 -21.08 18.76 -17.04
N SER A 142 -22.34 18.92 -17.44
CA SER A 142 -22.70 19.65 -18.67
C SER A 142 -22.35 21.14 -18.65
N GLU A 143 -21.94 21.68 -17.50
CA GLU A 143 -21.48 23.07 -17.38
C GLU A 143 -19.97 23.22 -17.64
N ASP A 144 -19.24 22.11 -17.78
CA ASP A 144 -17.82 22.14 -18.13
C ASP A 144 -17.64 22.14 -19.64
N ASP A 145 -16.57 22.77 -20.08
CA ASP A 145 -16.17 22.71 -21.48
C ASP A 145 -15.69 21.28 -21.81
N PRO A 146 -16.33 20.59 -22.78
CA PRO A 146 -16.01 19.20 -23.09
C PRO A 146 -14.59 19.04 -23.67
N ASP A 147 -14.07 20.04 -24.39
CA ASP A 147 -12.73 20.01 -24.97
C ASP A 147 -11.66 20.18 -23.88
N HIS A 148 -11.92 21.03 -22.88
CA HIS A 148 -11.05 21.14 -21.70
C HIS A 148 -11.05 19.85 -20.87
N VAL A 149 -12.23 19.25 -20.62
CA VAL A 149 -12.31 17.96 -19.90
C VAL A 149 -11.55 16.86 -20.66
N ALA A 150 -11.71 16.79 -21.99
CA ALA A 150 -10.97 15.84 -22.82
C ALA A 150 -9.45 16.05 -22.76
N THR A 151 -9.00 17.31 -22.73
CA THR A 151 -7.58 17.68 -22.61
C THR A 151 -6.99 17.24 -21.26
N ILE A 152 -7.71 17.46 -20.17
CA ILE A 152 -7.32 17.04 -18.81
C ILE A 152 -7.20 15.51 -18.74
N LEU A 153 -8.22 14.79 -19.22
CA LEU A 153 -8.24 13.33 -19.24
C LEU A 153 -7.14 12.75 -20.12
N THR A 154 -6.85 13.37 -21.26
CA THR A 154 -5.74 12.98 -22.14
C THR A 154 -4.40 13.12 -21.43
N THR A 155 -4.19 14.24 -20.73
CA THR A 155 -2.96 14.49 -19.96
C THR A 155 -2.78 13.43 -18.86
N LEU A 156 -3.83 13.10 -18.12
CA LEU A 156 -3.81 12.05 -17.10
C LEU A 156 -3.55 10.66 -17.71
N THR A 157 -4.16 10.35 -18.85
CA THR A 157 -4.01 9.06 -19.54
C THR A 157 -2.59 8.86 -20.07
N VAL A 158 -2.00 9.89 -20.68
CA VAL A 158 -0.59 9.85 -21.12
C VAL A 158 0.36 9.69 -19.94
N GLY A 159 0.08 10.37 -18.81
CA GLY A 159 0.82 10.16 -17.57
C GLY A 159 0.71 8.73 -17.06
N LEU A 160 -0.51 8.17 -17.07
CA LEU A 160 -0.79 6.80 -16.64
C LEU A 160 0.00 5.79 -17.47
N GLU A 161 -0.02 5.90 -18.79
CA GLU A 161 0.73 5.00 -19.69
C GLU A 161 2.24 5.05 -19.40
N ARG A 162 2.80 6.24 -19.21
CA ARG A 162 4.23 6.42 -18.86
C ARG A 162 4.55 5.81 -17.49
N ALA A 163 3.74 6.08 -16.48
CA ALA A 163 3.91 5.54 -15.14
C ALA A 163 3.76 4.01 -15.13
N ALA A 164 2.85 3.46 -15.93
CA ALA A 164 2.66 2.02 -16.07
C ALA A 164 3.88 1.36 -16.74
N ALA A 165 4.43 1.95 -17.79
CA ALA A 165 5.66 1.46 -18.43
C ALA A 165 6.85 1.46 -17.46
N GLN A 166 7.07 2.57 -16.74
CA GLN A 166 8.13 2.67 -15.72
C GLN A 166 7.91 1.67 -14.57
N SER A 167 6.66 1.48 -14.15
CA SER A 167 6.32 0.46 -13.15
C SER A 167 6.69 -0.93 -13.63
N ALA A 168 6.36 -1.28 -14.88
CA ALA A 168 6.67 -2.57 -15.45
C ALA A 168 8.18 -2.82 -15.53
N GLU A 169 8.97 -1.81 -15.93
CA GLU A 169 10.44 -1.90 -15.94
C GLU A 169 11.01 -2.21 -14.55
N VAL A 170 10.51 -1.55 -13.50
CA VAL A 170 10.96 -1.81 -12.12
C VAL A 170 10.52 -3.19 -11.64
N VAL A 171 9.27 -3.59 -11.93
CA VAL A 171 8.72 -4.89 -11.53
C VAL A 171 9.46 -6.04 -12.19
N LEU A 172 9.86 -5.91 -13.46
CA LEU A 172 10.56 -6.93 -14.22
C LEU A 172 12.09 -6.84 -14.09
N GLY A 173 12.60 -5.85 -13.35
CA GLY A 173 14.04 -5.64 -13.19
C GLY A 173 14.69 -6.56 -12.13
N ASP A 174 16.02 -6.65 -12.22
CA ASP A 174 16.86 -7.52 -11.36
C ASP A 174 16.64 -7.30 -9.87
N ARG A 175 16.37 -6.06 -9.45
CA ARG A 175 16.10 -5.74 -8.05
C ARG A 175 14.85 -6.44 -7.52
N THR A 176 13.81 -6.59 -8.36
CA THR A 176 12.60 -7.31 -7.99
C THR A 176 12.83 -8.82 -7.98
N ALA A 177 13.65 -9.35 -8.89
CA ALA A 177 14.05 -10.75 -8.88
C ALA A 177 14.80 -11.11 -7.58
N LEU A 178 15.79 -10.30 -7.17
CA LEU A 178 16.51 -10.47 -5.91
C LEU A 178 15.58 -10.41 -4.69
N LEU A 179 14.61 -9.49 -4.69
CA LEU A 179 13.59 -9.42 -3.65
C LEU A 179 12.75 -10.70 -3.57
N LEU A 180 12.40 -11.32 -4.69
CA LEU A 180 11.65 -12.57 -4.72
C LEU A 180 12.49 -13.75 -4.19
N ASP A 181 13.78 -13.78 -4.47
CA ASP A 181 14.73 -14.78 -3.95
C ASP A 181 14.92 -14.62 -2.44
N ASP A 182 15.17 -13.40 -1.97
CA ASP A 182 15.28 -13.08 -0.54
C ASP A 182 13.99 -13.47 0.21
N LEU A 183 12.83 -13.22 -0.41
CA LEU A 183 11.54 -13.56 0.16
C LEU A 183 11.33 -15.08 0.23
N GLU A 184 11.81 -15.84 -0.75
CA GLU A 184 11.77 -17.31 -0.70
C GLU A 184 12.66 -17.86 0.42
N ALA A 185 13.87 -17.33 0.59
CA ALA A 185 14.77 -17.70 1.68
C ALA A 185 14.14 -17.40 3.05
N VAL A 186 13.56 -16.21 3.22
CA VAL A 186 12.87 -15.80 4.45
C VAL A 186 11.64 -16.65 4.73
N VAL A 187 10.87 -17.06 3.71
CA VAL A 187 9.73 -17.96 3.89
C VAL A 187 10.18 -19.34 4.35
N ALA A 188 11.32 -19.83 3.86
CA ALA A 188 11.85 -21.13 4.22
C ALA A 188 12.35 -21.19 5.68
N ALA A 189 12.97 -20.11 6.17
CA ALA A 189 13.51 -20.03 7.52
C ALA A 189 13.48 -18.60 8.08
N PRO A 190 12.31 -18.10 8.53
CA PRO A 190 12.24 -16.76 9.10
C PRO A 190 12.93 -16.70 10.46
N GLU A 191 13.78 -15.70 10.69
CA GLU A 191 14.38 -15.49 12.01
C GLU A 191 13.35 -14.87 12.95
N LEU A 192 12.90 -15.65 13.93
CA LEU A 192 11.92 -15.25 14.94
C LEU A 192 12.52 -15.28 16.35
N ASN A 193 12.05 -14.41 17.23
CA ASN A 193 12.45 -14.41 18.63
C ASN A 193 11.56 -15.34 19.47
N LYS A 194 11.92 -15.53 20.74
CA LYS A 194 11.20 -16.41 21.69
C LYS A 194 9.70 -16.18 21.83
N LYS A 195 9.17 -15.00 21.45
CA LYS A 195 7.72 -14.74 21.46
C LYS A 195 6.97 -15.52 20.38
N ALA A 196 7.66 -16.09 19.39
CA ALA A 196 7.05 -16.92 18.35
C ALA A 196 6.46 -18.22 18.92
N ALA A 197 7.06 -18.75 19.99
CA ALA A 197 6.57 -19.93 20.70
C ALA A 197 5.38 -19.65 21.63
N ARG A 198 4.86 -18.42 21.66
CA ARG A 198 3.66 -18.10 22.45
C ARG A 198 2.41 -18.57 21.71
N PRO A 199 1.37 -18.99 22.45
CA PRO A 199 0.07 -19.27 21.86
C PRO A 199 -0.52 -18.04 21.17
N ALA A 200 -1.02 -18.20 19.94
CA ALA A 200 -1.67 -17.12 19.20
C ALA A 200 -2.88 -16.56 19.96
N VAL A 201 -3.58 -17.43 20.70
CA VAL A 201 -4.76 -17.10 21.50
C VAL A 201 -4.48 -16.04 22.56
N GLU A 202 -3.24 -15.97 23.08
CA GLU A 202 -2.85 -14.95 24.05
C GLU A 202 -2.40 -13.63 23.41
N VAL A 203 -1.83 -13.69 22.21
CA VAL A 203 -1.10 -12.56 21.61
C VAL A 203 -1.96 -11.74 20.68
N LEU A 204 -2.78 -12.39 19.83
CA LEU A 204 -3.61 -11.68 18.84
C LEU A 204 -4.61 -10.70 19.47
N PRO A 205 -5.28 -11.01 20.60
CA PRO A 205 -6.19 -10.05 21.24
C PRO A 205 -5.46 -8.78 21.70
N GLN A 206 -4.25 -8.91 22.23
CA GLN A 206 -3.44 -7.76 22.67
C GLN A 206 -2.97 -6.90 21.50
N LEU A 207 -2.67 -7.52 20.35
CA LEU A 207 -2.30 -6.80 19.13
C LEU A 207 -3.48 -6.02 18.54
N LEU A 208 -4.68 -6.62 18.55
CA LEU A 208 -5.90 -5.97 18.11
C LEU A 208 -6.23 -4.77 19.01
N ALA A 209 -6.32 -4.98 20.32
CA ALA A 209 -6.61 -3.92 21.29
C ALA A 209 -5.61 -2.76 21.19
N SER A 210 -4.31 -3.05 21.02
CA SER A 210 -3.29 -2.01 20.82
C SER A 210 -3.49 -1.23 19.52
N ALA A 211 -3.94 -1.88 18.44
CA ALA A 211 -4.22 -1.21 17.17
C ALA A 211 -5.47 -0.32 17.29
N GLU A 212 -6.54 -0.82 17.92
CA GLU A 212 -7.77 -0.07 18.17
C GLU A 212 -7.51 1.16 19.05
N GLN A 213 -6.76 0.99 20.15
CA GLN A 213 -6.40 2.11 21.02
C GLN A 213 -5.60 3.18 20.28
N THR A 214 -4.64 2.78 19.42
CA THR A 214 -3.86 3.74 18.62
C THR A 214 -4.76 4.46 17.61
N PHE A 215 -5.66 3.73 16.95
CA PHE A 215 -6.61 4.30 16.00
C PHE A 215 -7.56 5.28 16.69
N ALA A 216 -8.20 4.88 17.79
CA ALA A 216 -9.11 5.72 18.54
C ALA A 216 -8.44 7.00 19.03
N ALA A 217 -7.23 6.89 19.61
CA ALA A 217 -6.49 8.05 20.09
C ALA A 217 -6.21 9.11 19.00
N ALA A 218 -6.01 8.69 17.74
CA ALA A 218 -5.82 9.61 16.62
C ALA A 218 -7.16 10.09 16.04
N ALA A 219 -8.13 9.18 15.87
CA ALA A 219 -9.45 9.50 15.35
C ALA A 219 -10.22 10.49 16.25
N ASP A 220 -10.06 10.39 17.57
CA ASP A 220 -10.64 11.30 18.57
C ASP A 220 -10.12 12.74 18.45
N GLN A 221 -8.97 12.96 17.79
CA GLN A 221 -8.44 14.31 17.54
C GLN A 221 -8.99 14.94 16.26
N LEU A 222 -9.63 14.16 15.39
CA LEU A 222 -10.13 14.66 14.11
C LEU A 222 -11.33 15.57 14.31
N LYS A 223 -11.31 16.67 13.55
CA LYS A 223 -12.40 17.62 13.41
C LYS A 223 -12.64 17.83 11.92
N PRO A 224 -13.85 18.26 11.50
CA PRO A 224 -14.14 18.45 10.07
C PRO A 224 -13.15 19.38 9.32
N TRP A 225 -12.47 20.28 10.04
CA TRP A 225 -11.49 21.23 9.51
C TRP A 225 -10.02 20.84 9.76
N THR A 226 -9.74 19.66 10.33
CA THR A 226 -8.36 19.18 10.49
C THR A 226 -7.65 19.06 9.15
N GLU A 227 -6.33 19.25 9.13
CA GLU A 227 -5.49 19.14 7.94
C GLU A 227 -5.53 17.73 7.34
N ASP A 228 -5.40 17.63 6.01
CA ASP A 228 -5.56 16.36 5.28
C ASP A 228 -4.58 15.26 5.72
N ASP A 229 -3.38 15.64 6.19
CA ASP A 229 -2.36 14.70 6.64
C ASP A 229 -2.79 13.89 7.88
N ASP A 230 -3.50 14.52 8.82
CA ASP A 230 -4.02 13.81 10.00
C ASP A 230 -5.12 12.82 9.60
N TRP A 231 -5.97 13.16 8.63
CA TRP A 231 -6.96 12.23 8.05
C TRP A 231 -6.27 11.06 7.37
N HIS A 232 -5.18 11.32 6.65
CA HIS A 232 -4.36 10.27 6.04
C HIS A 232 -3.75 9.36 7.10
N GLU A 233 -3.24 9.89 8.22
CA GLU A 233 -2.72 9.08 9.32
C GLU A 233 -3.80 8.16 9.91
N VAL A 234 -4.99 8.68 10.20
CA VAL A 234 -6.11 7.90 10.72
C VAL A 234 -6.51 6.79 9.74
N ARG A 235 -6.47 7.05 8.43
CA ARG A 235 -6.68 6.00 7.41
C ARG A 235 -5.68 4.85 7.54
N LEU A 236 -4.40 5.16 7.73
CA LEU A 236 -3.35 4.15 7.90
C LEU A 236 -3.58 3.32 9.18
N LEU A 237 -4.11 3.95 10.23
CA LEU A 237 -4.46 3.29 11.48
C LEU A 237 -5.72 2.41 11.36
N ALA A 238 -6.78 2.89 10.68
CA ALA A 238 -7.97 2.07 10.37
C ALA A 238 -7.58 0.81 9.59
N LYS A 239 -6.72 0.96 8.58
CA LYS A 239 -6.16 -0.17 7.82
C LYS A 239 -5.42 -1.16 8.72
N ARG A 240 -4.67 -0.66 9.71
CA ARG A 240 -3.96 -1.50 10.68
C ARG A 240 -4.93 -2.27 11.58
N VAL A 241 -5.99 -1.64 12.08
CA VAL A 241 -7.05 -2.31 12.85
C VAL A 241 -7.66 -3.43 12.02
N ARG A 242 -8.06 -3.13 10.78
CA ARG A 242 -8.65 -4.14 9.87
C ARG A 242 -7.75 -5.36 9.68
N TYR A 243 -6.45 -5.17 9.48
CA TYR A 243 -5.52 -6.31 9.33
C TYR A 243 -5.31 -7.09 10.61
N ALA A 244 -5.18 -6.41 11.76
CA ALA A 244 -5.08 -7.07 13.06
C ALA A 244 -6.32 -7.90 13.35
N ALA A 245 -7.51 -7.35 13.08
CA ALA A 245 -8.80 -7.99 13.27
C ALA A 245 -8.98 -9.21 12.36
N ASN A 246 -8.68 -9.09 11.06
CA ASN A 246 -8.69 -10.22 10.13
C ASN A 246 -7.75 -11.36 10.56
N THR A 247 -6.60 -11.02 11.14
CA THR A 247 -5.64 -12.02 11.65
C THR A 247 -6.17 -12.66 12.93
N ALA A 248 -6.76 -11.86 13.82
CA ALA A 248 -7.32 -12.33 15.09
C ALA A 248 -8.60 -13.15 14.92
N ALA A 249 -9.30 -13.05 13.80
CA ALA A 249 -10.55 -13.78 13.53
C ALA A 249 -10.42 -15.31 13.62
N SER A 250 -9.23 -15.88 13.40
CA SER A 250 -9.01 -17.33 13.59
C SER A 250 -9.03 -17.77 15.06
N VAL A 251 -8.90 -16.82 15.99
CA VAL A 251 -8.84 -17.03 17.44
C VAL A 251 -10.07 -16.47 18.14
N LEU A 252 -10.40 -15.21 17.83
CA LEU A 252 -11.48 -14.44 18.47
C LEU A 252 -12.85 -14.65 17.79
N GLY A 253 -12.88 -15.39 16.67
CA GLY A 253 -14.13 -15.70 15.98
C GLY A 253 -14.83 -14.45 15.46
N GLU A 254 -16.13 -14.36 15.75
CA GLU A 254 -17.02 -13.39 15.10
C GLU A 254 -16.75 -11.94 15.51
N GLU A 255 -16.41 -11.68 16.78
CA GLU A 255 -16.11 -10.33 17.28
C GLU A 255 -15.00 -9.65 16.44
N ALA A 256 -13.92 -10.38 16.17
CA ALA A 256 -12.83 -9.85 15.33
C ALA A 256 -13.21 -9.69 13.85
N LYS A 257 -14.18 -10.47 13.34
CA LYS A 257 -14.70 -10.24 11.98
C LYS A 257 -15.55 -8.98 11.92
N GLU A 258 -16.38 -8.73 12.92
CA GLU A 258 -17.16 -7.50 13.05
C GLU A 258 -16.25 -6.26 13.13
N THR A 259 -15.21 -6.31 13.97
CA THR A 259 -14.18 -5.25 14.02
C THR A 259 -13.51 -5.05 12.65
N ALA A 260 -13.18 -6.12 11.95
CA ALA A 260 -12.59 -6.02 10.60
C ALA A 260 -13.55 -5.37 9.59
N ALA A 261 -14.85 -5.66 9.69
CA ALA A 261 -15.89 -5.08 8.85
C ALA A 261 -16.10 -3.59 9.15
N HIS A 262 -16.14 -3.18 10.42
CA HIS A 262 -16.22 -1.77 10.80
C HIS A 262 -14.99 -0.99 10.34
N ALA A 263 -13.80 -1.51 10.59
CA ALA A 263 -12.56 -0.89 10.11
C ALA A 263 -12.48 -0.83 8.57
N ALA A 264 -13.14 -1.74 7.85
CA ALA A 264 -13.25 -1.66 6.39
C ALA A 264 -14.09 -0.47 5.93
N LYS A 265 -15.24 -0.21 6.57
CA LYS A 265 -16.08 0.97 6.29
C LYS A 265 -15.33 2.27 6.53
N TYR A 266 -14.61 2.37 7.66
CA TYR A 266 -13.74 3.53 7.93
C TYR A 266 -12.68 3.72 6.85
N GLN A 267 -12.02 2.62 6.44
CA GLN A 267 -10.99 2.68 5.42
C GLN A 267 -11.53 3.10 4.04
N GLU A 268 -12.77 2.78 3.72
CA GLU A 268 -13.45 3.17 2.47
C GLU A 268 -13.67 4.68 2.41
N LEU A 269 -14.35 5.25 3.41
CA LEU A 269 -14.60 6.70 3.49
C LEU A 269 -13.30 7.52 3.51
N LEU A 270 -12.35 7.11 4.35
CA LEU A 270 -11.04 7.76 4.42
C LEU A 270 -10.23 7.57 3.13
N GLY A 271 -10.47 6.47 2.41
CA GLY A 271 -9.90 6.21 1.09
C GLY A 271 -10.39 7.21 0.06
N GLN A 272 -11.72 7.34 -0.08
CA GLN A 272 -12.36 8.31 -0.96
C GLN A 272 -11.92 9.75 -0.66
N HIS A 273 -11.78 10.09 0.63
CA HIS A 273 -11.28 11.40 1.06
C HIS A 273 -9.86 11.65 0.52
N GLN A 274 -8.96 10.68 0.67
CA GLN A 274 -7.60 10.79 0.15
C GLN A 274 -7.56 10.84 -1.39
N ASP A 275 -8.43 10.09 -2.07
CA ASP A 275 -8.47 10.08 -3.54
C ASP A 275 -8.89 11.48 -4.07
N HIS A 276 -9.82 12.16 -3.40
CA HIS A 276 -10.14 13.57 -3.67
C HIS A 276 -9.03 14.56 -3.28
N CYS A 277 -8.20 14.24 -2.29
CA CYS A 277 -6.98 15.00 -2.02
C CYS A 277 -6.03 14.95 -3.22
N ALA A 278 -5.70 13.72 -3.65
CA ALA A 278 -4.79 13.48 -4.76
C ALA A 278 -5.31 14.09 -6.09
N ALA A 279 -6.61 13.97 -6.37
CA ALA A 279 -7.21 14.54 -7.57
C ALA A 279 -7.06 16.06 -7.63
N ALA A 280 -7.35 16.77 -6.53
CA ALA A 280 -7.19 18.22 -6.51
C ALA A 280 -5.73 18.66 -6.64
N ASP A 281 -4.79 17.90 -6.10
CA ASP A 281 -3.35 18.22 -6.19
C ASP A 281 -2.82 18.02 -7.62
N ALA A 282 -3.25 16.95 -8.29
CA ALA A 282 -2.92 16.69 -9.70
C ALA A 282 -3.52 17.77 -10.62
N LEU A 283 -4.79 18.12 -10.42
CA LEU A 283 -5.44 19.19 -11.19
C LEU A 283 -4.84 20.57 -10.91
N SER A 284 -4.45 20.85 -9.66
CA SER A 284 -3.71 22.07 -9.32
C SER A 284 -2.34 22.13 -10.00
N THR A 285 -1.70 20.98 -10.23
CA THR A 285 -0.43 20.90 -10.95
C THR A 285 -0.65 21.20 -12.44
N GLN A 286 -1.62 20.55 -13.08
CA GLN A 286 -2.01 20.89 -14.47
C GLN A 286 -2.44 22.35 -14.60
N ALA A 287 -3.08 22.94 -13.57
CA ALA A 287 -3.49 24.34 -13.58
C ALA A 287 -2.27 25.27 -13.64
N ARG A 288 -1.19 24.95 -12.92
CA ARG A 288 0.07 25.70 -13.02
C ARG A 288 0.66 25.58 -14.42
N ASP A 289 0.66 24.38 -15.00
CA ASP A 289 1.15 24.16 -16.36
C ASP A 289 0.35 24.97 -17.40
N ALA A 290 -0.97 25.02 -17.27
CA ALA A 290 -1.85 25.84 -18.12
C ALA A 290 -1.57 27.34 -17.95
N ALA A 291 -1.35 27.79 -16.72
CA ALA A 291 -0.98 29.18 -16.43
C ALA A 291 0.37 29.56 -17.07
N ASP A 292 1.37 28.69 -16.97
CA ASP A 292 2.70 28.89 -17.56
C ASP A 292 2.63 28.93 -19.11
N GLN A 293 1.67 28.24 -19.70
CA GLN A 293 1.39 28.24 -21.14
C GLN A 293 0.49 29.39 -21.61
N GLY A 294 -0.07 30.17 -20.68
CA GLY A 294 -1.00 31.27 -20.99
C GLY A 294 -2.40 30.82 -21.39
N ASP A 295 -2.78 29.58 -21.08
CA ASP A 295 -4.12 29.04 -21.36
C ASP A 295 -5.09 29.37 -20.22
N ALA A 296 -5.67 30.57 -20.29
CA ALA A 296 -6.58 31.09 -19.27
C ALA A 296 -7.90 30.32 -19.17
N GLU A 297 -8.39 29.75 -20.28
CA GLU A 297 -9.67 29.03 -20.30
C GLU A 297 -9.52 27.64 -19.68
N LEU A 298 -8.46 26.90 -20.03
CA LEU A 298 -8.14 25.63 -19.39
C LEU A 298 -7.82 25.79 -17.91
N LEU A 299 -7.07 26.83 -17.53
CA LEU A 299 -6.79 27.18 -16.14
C LEU A 299 -8.09 27.36 -15.34
N PHE A 300 -9.08 28.05 -15.90
CA PHE A 300 -10.38 28.24 -15.25
C PHE A 300 -11.13 26.91 -15.06
N SER A 301 -11.17 26.05 -16.08
CA SER A 301 -11.76 24.70 -15.98
C SER A 301 -11.08 23.83 -14.91
N LEU A 302 -9.75 23.82 -14.89
CA LEU A 302 -8.96 23.09 -13.88
C LEU A 302 -9.21 23.62 -12.46
N GLY A 303 -9.34 24.93 -12.30
CA GLY A 303 -9.71 25.56 -11.03
C GLY A 303 -11.08 25.10 -10.52
N ARG A 304 -12.09 25.03 -11.40
CA ARG A 304 -13.44 24.54 -11.04
C ARG A 304 -13.43 23.08 -10.59
N LEU A 305 -12.78 22.19 -11.35
CA LEU A 305 -12.68 20.77 -10.99
C LEU A 305 -11.89 20.55 -9.70
N THR A 306 -10.79 21.30 -9.51
CA THR A 306 -10.01 21.29 -8.26
C THR A 306 -10.88 21.61 -7.06
N GLU A 307 -11.69 22.66 -7.13
CA GLU A 307 -12.57 23.06 -6.02
C GLU A 307 -13.68 22.04 -5.77
N ARG A 308 -14.24 21.40 -6.81
CA ARG A 308 -15.22 20.31 -6.62
C ARG A 308 -14.65 19.15 -5.81
N HIS A 309 -13.42 18.72 -6.11
CA HIS A 309 -12.77 17.66 -5.33
C HIS A 309 -12.40 18.12 -3.92
N ARG A 310 -12.05 19.39 -3.69
CA ARG A 310 -11.90 19.92 -2.32
C ARG A 310 -13.22 19.90 -1.56
N ALA A 311 -14.31 20.32 -2.19
CA ALA A 311 -15.64 20.32 -1.59
C ALA A 311 -16.14 18.91 -1.24
N ALA A 312 -15.83 17.90 -2.06
CA ALA A 312 -16.19 16.50 -1.83
C ALA A 312 -15.55 15.90 -0.56
N ARG A 313 -14.47 16.48 -0.02
CA ARG A 313 -13.81 16.00 1.21
C ARG A 313 -14.69 16.16 2.45
N LYS A 314 -15.40 17.28 2.57
CA LYS A 314 -16.19 17.62 3.75
C LYS A 314 -17.29 16.58 4.09
N PRO A 315 -18.17 16.17 3.15
CA PRO A 315 -19.19 15.17 3.46
C PRO A 315 -18.59 13.84 3.89
N LEU A 316 -17.48 13.40 3.29
CA LEU A 316 -16.77 12.18 3.68
C LEU A 316 -16.21 12.26 5.11
N ARG A 317 -15.66 13.42 5.48
CA ARG A 317 -15.19 13.70 6.85
C ARG A 317 -16.34 13.65 7.85
N GLU A 318 -17.47 14.27 7.52
CA GLU A 318 -18.67 14.28 8.38
C GLU A 318 -19.28 12.88 8.52
N GLU A 319 -19.34 12.10 7.44
CA GLU A 319 -19.83 10.73 7.46
C GLU A 319 -18.93 9.81 8.28
N PHE A 320 -17.60 9.91 8.10
CA PHE A 320 -16.64 9.15 8.91
C PHE A 320 -16.82 9.47 10.41
N LEU A 321 -16.86 10.75 10.79
CA LEU A 321 -17.03 11.14 12.20
C LEU A 321 -18.40 10.70 12.74
N GLY A 322 -19.45 10.77 11.92
CA GLY A 322 -20.78 10.28 12.27
C GLY A 322 -20.83 8.78 12.51
N LEU A 323 -20.13 7.98 11.69
CA LEU A 323 -20.02 6.53 11.89
C LEU A 323 -19.08 6.16 13.04
N TYR A 324 -18.01 6.92 13.25
CA TYR A 324 -17.03 6.67 14.30
C TYR A 324 -17.57 6.95 15.70
N HIS A 325 -18.36 8.03 15.86
CA HIS A 325 -18.94 8.40 17.16
C HIS A 325 -20.31 7.76 17.46
N ARG A 326 -20.88 6.97 16.53
CA ARG A 326 -22.09 6.20 16.82
C ARG A 326 -21.71 4.91 17.56
N PRO A 327 -22.29 4.65 18.74
CA PRO A 327 -22.06 3.43 19.50
C PRO A 327 -22.67 2.20 18.80
#